data_AF-A0A395XE93-F1
#
_entry.id   AF-A0A395XE93-F1
#
_cell.length_a   1.000
_cell.length_b   1.000
_cell.length_c   1.000
_cell.angle_alpha   90.00
_cell.angle_beta   90.00
_cell.angle_gamma   90.00
#
_symmetry.space_group_name_H-M   'P 1'
#
loop_
_entity.id
_entity.type
_entity.pdbx_description
1 polymer ?
#
loop_
_entity_poly.entity_id
_entity_poly.type
_entity_poly.pdbx_seq_one_letter_code
_entity_poly.pdbx_strand_id
1 'polypeptide(L)'
;MDVTAVGALLVAVISSGFAIIQWAVDRHDKQAGITREEFDALKLAVTELAYMRLAERHHRYTQRGWAHHNEKRICERLYSAYHRIGGNGYGTQMIDEIRALPAYAPDDDQNADNDDSIVTD
;
A
#
# COMPACT_ATOMS: atom_id res chain seq x y z
N MET A 1 -65.04 19.10 15.90
CA MET A 1 -63.61 18.85 15.62
C MET A 1 -63.37 19.33 14.20
N ASP A 2 -62.71 20.47 14.03
CA ASP A 2 -62.47 21.06 12.71
C ASP A 2 -61.51 20.19 11.89
N VAL A 3 -61.91 19.89 10.65
CA VAL A 3 -61.11 19.12 9.67
C VAL A 3 -59.75 19.77 9.38
N THR A 4 -59.62 21.08 9.57
CA THR A 4 -58.37 21.83 9.48
C THR A 4 -57.41 21.52 10.63
N ALA A 5 -57.93 21.30 11.85
CA ALA A 5 -57.13 20.92 13.02
C ALA A 5 -56.63 19.47 12.92
N VAL A 6 -57.46 18.57 12.39
CA VAL A 6 -57.07 17.16 12.13
C VAL A 6 -56.03 17.08 11.00
N GLY A 7 -56.19 17.87 9.95
CA GLY A 7 -55.21 17.95 8.85
C GLY A 7 -53.86 18.51 9.27
N ALA A 8 -53.83 19.54 10.11
CA ALA A 8 -52.59 20.13 10.62
C ALA A 8 -51.79 19.14 11.50
N LEU A 9 -52.48 18.31 12.28
CA LEU A 9 -51.83 17.34 13.17
C LEU A 9 -51.13 16.20 12.39
N LEU A 10 -51.69 15.80 11.24
CA LEU A 10 -51.10 14.75 10.40
C LEU A 10 -49.81 15.21 9.69
N VAL A 11 -49.73 16.47 9.27
CA VAL A 11 -48.52 17.02 8.61
C VAL A 11 -47.34 17.11 9.58
N ALA A 12 -47.58 17.47 10.84
CA ALA A 12 -46.54 17.60 11.86
C ALA A 12 -45.90 16.25 12.25
N VAL A 13 -46.65 15.14 12.16
CA VAL A 13 -46.13 13.80 12.47
C VAL A 13 -45.18 13.30 11.37
N ILE A 14 -45.47 13.61 10.11
CA ILE A 14 -44.66 13.18 8.96
C ILE A 14 -43.29 13.89 8.94
N SER A 15 -43.25 15.19 9.23
CA SER A 15 -41.98 15.95 9.31
C SER A 15 -41.07 15.46 10.43
N SER A 16 -41.66 15.02 11.55
CA SER A 16 -40.93 14.48 12.70
C SER A 16 -40.24 13.16 12.35
N GLY A 17 -40.90 12.29 11.57
CA GLY A 17 -40.29 11.04 11.09
C GLY A 17 -39.11 11.27 10.15
N PHE A 18 -39.22 12.26 9.25
CA PHE A 18 -38.14 12.58 8.29
C PHE A 18 -36.89 13.12 8.99
N ALA A 19 -37.05 13.92 10.05
CA ALA A 19 -35.94 14.44 10.85
C ALA A 19 -35.19 13.33 11.61
N ILE A 20 -35.90 12.32 12.13
CA ILE A 20 -35.29 11.18 12.83
C ILE A 20 -34.50 10.31 11.85
N ILE A 21 -35.02 10.10 10.64
CA ILE A 21 -34.32 9.35 9.57
C ILE A 21 -33.06 10.12 9.15
N GLN A 22 -33.16 11.43 8.91
CA GLN A 22 -32.00 12.28 8.59
C GLN A 22 -30.96 12.26 9.72
N TRP A 23 -31.38 12.37 10.99
CA TRP A 23 -30.48 12.30 12.14
C TRP A 23 -29.79 10.93 12.28
N ALA A 24 -30.51 9.83 12.02
CA ALA A 24 -29.94 8.48 12.06
C ALA A 24 -28.92 8.23 10.94
N VAL A 25 -29.19 8.74 9.73
CA VAL A 25 -28.26 8.68 8.59
C VAL A 25 -27.04 9.56 8.86
N ASP A 26 -27.23 10.80 9.30
CA ASP A 26 -26.14 11.74 9.63
C ASP A 26 -25.28 11.24 10.81
N ARG A 27 -25.88 10.51 11.75
CA ARG A 27 -25.16 9.83 12.83
C ARG A 27 -24.33 8.65 12.33
N HIS A 28 -24.81 7.92 11.33
CA HIS A 28 -24.07 6.85 10.68
C HIS A 28 -22.91 7.38 9.84
N ASP A 29 -23.10 8.48 9.10
CA ASP A 29 -22.02 9.16 8.34
C ASP A 29 -20.94 9.73 9.27
N LYS A 30 -21.33 10.21 10.46
CA LYS A 30 -20.37 10.68 11.49
C LYS A 30 -19.63 9.55 12.23
N GLN A 31 -20.13 8.31 12.17
CA GLN A 31 -19.49 7.13 12.78
C GLN A 31 -18.76 6.25 11.77
N ALA A 32 -19.05 6.40 10.48
CA ALA A 32 -18.43 5.66 9.40
C ALA A 32 -17.36 6.51 8.70
N GLY A 33 -16.13 6.40 9.20
CA GLY A 33 -14.97 6.55 8.33
C GLY A 33 -13.94 7.54 8.82
N ILE A 34 -12.69 7.09 8.80
CA ILE A 34 -11.53 7.93 8.50
C ILE A 34 -11.99 8.91 7.40
N THR A 35 -11.92 10.21 7.67
CA THR A 35 -12.33 11.22 6.69
C THR A 35 -11.56 11.00 5.39
N ARG A 36 -12.13 11.35 4.24
CA ARG A 36 -11.42 11.17 2.95
C ARG A 36 -10.04 11.82 2.99
N GLU A 37 -9.93 12.98 3.65
CA GLU A 37 -8.67 13.69 3.87
C GLU A 37 -7.68 12.90 4.75
N GLU A 38 -8.12 12.32 5.87
CA GLU A 38 -7.25 11.47 6.71
C GLU A 38 -6.82 10.20 5.97
N PHE A 39 -7.69 9.60 5.16
CA PHE A 39 -7.36 8.42 4.36
C PHE A 39 -6.33 8.76 3.29
N ASP A 40 -6.48 9.90 2.62
CA ASP A 40 -5.53 10.39 1.62
C ASP A 40 -4.18 10.75 2.26
N ALA A 41 -4.18 11.36 3.45
CA ALA A 41 -2.96 11.65 4.21
C ALA A 41 -2.25 10.35 4.62
N LEU A 42 -2.98 9.34 5.09
CA LEU A 42 -2.43 8.04 5.42
C LEU A 42 -1.87 7.34 4.18
N LYS A 43 -2.60 7.39 3.06
CA LYS A 43 -2.20 6.84 1.77
C LYS A 43 -0.89 7.45 1.29
N LEU A 44 -0.73 8.77 1.41
CA LEU A 44 0.49 9.49 1.08
C LEU A 44 1.66 9.04 1.98
N ALA A 45 1.45 9.02 3.30
CA ALA A 45 2.48 8.62 4.25
C ALA A 45 2.98 7.18 4.03
N VAL A 46 2.06 6.24 3.76
CA VAL A 46 2.43 4.84 3.46
C VAL A 46 3.18 4.73 2.15
N THR A 47 2.82 5.53 1.14
CA THR A 47 3.53 5.56 -0.15
C THR A 47 4.96 6.06 0.02
N GLU A 48 5.15 7.15 0.76
CA GLU A 48 6.48 7.72 1.05
C GLU A 48 7.34 6.75 1.88
N LEU A 49 6.76 6.08 2.87
CA LEU A 49 7.49 5.07 3.65
C LEU A 49 7.92 3.89 2.78
N ALA A 50 7.04 3.41 1.89
CA ALA A 50 7.38 2.34 0.96
C ALA A 50 8.50 2.76 0.00
N TYR A 51 8.45 4.00 -0.50
CA TYR A 51 9.50 4.59 -1.33
C TYR A 51 10.84 4.66 -0.59
N MET A 52 10.87 5.26 0.61
CA MET A 52 12.09 5.36 1.42
C MET A 52 12.70 3.98 1.69
N ARG A 53 11.86 2.98 1.98
CA ARG A 53 12.33 1.62 2.25
C ARG A 53 12.88 0.93 1.01
N LEU A 54 12.34 1.24 -0.17
CA LEU A 54 12.87 0.74 -1.45
C LEU A 54 14.21 1.41 -1.76
N ALA A 55 14.30 2.73 -1.57
CA ALA A 55 15.51 3.52 -1.79
C ALA A 55 16.67 3.08 -0.88
N GLU A 56 16.40 2.82 0.40
CA GLU A 56 17.41 2.31 1.35
C GLU A 56 17.96 0.94 0.93
N ARG A 57 17.10 0.04 0.45
CA ARG A 57 17.51 -1.27 -0.04
C ARG A 57 18.28 -1.16 -1.34
N HIS A 58 17.79 -0.35 -2.27
CA HIS A 58 18.47 -0.05 -3.52
C HIS A 58 19.90 0.42 -3.24
N HIS A 59 20.06 1.43 -2.37
CA HIS A 59 21.37 1.93 -2.01
C HIS A 59 22.31 0.85 -1.45
N ARG A 60 21.81 0.00 -0.53
CA ARG A 60 22.61 -1.10 0.02
C ARG A 60 23.02 -2.14 -1.02
N TYR A 61 22.10 -2.52 -1.91
CA TYR A 61 22.38 -3.55 -2.92
C TYR A 61 23.28 -3.04 -4.04
N THR A 62 23.11 -1.78 -4.43
CA THR A 62 23.97 -1.13 -5.43
C THR A 62 25.38 -0.91 -4.89
N GLN A 63 25.55 -0.56 -3.60
CA GLN A 63 26.87 -0.52 -2.96
C GLN A 63 27.53 -1.91 -2.90
N ARG A 64 26.75 -2.95 -2.59
CA ARG A 64 27.26 -4.32 -2.49
C ARG A 64 27.53 -4.94 -3.87
N GLY A 65 26.88 -4.45 -4.91
CA GLY A 65 27.03 -4.94 -6.28
C GLY A 65 26.30 -6.26 -6.58
N TRP A 66 25.53 -6.82 -5.63
CA TRP A 66 24.73 -8.03 -5.82
C TRP A 66 23.54 -8.09 -4.86
N ALA A 67 22.49 -8.83 -5.23
CA ALA A 67 21.29 -9.04 -4.43
C ALA A 67 20.73 -10.45 -4.61
N HIS A 68 20.58 -11.18 -3.51
CA HIS A 68 20.06 -12.54 -3.55
C HIS A 68 18.62 -12.58 -4.09
N HIS A 69 18.22 -13.70 -4.68
CA HIS A 69 16.90 -13.86 -5.29
C HIS A 69 15.74 -13.50 -4.34
N ASN A 70 15.88 -13.87 -3.05
CA ASN A 70 14.89 -13.52 -2.03
C ASN A 70 14.83 -12.00 -1.75
N GLU A 71 15.96 -11.31 -1.76
CA GLU A 71 16.03 -9.86 -1.54
C GLU A 71 15.39 -9.09 -2.69
N LYS A 72 15.66 -9.51 -3.93
CA LYS A 72 14.99 -8.99 -5.12
C LYS A 72 13.47 -9.16 -5.03
N ARG A 73 13.00 -10.36 -4.67
CA ARG A 73 11.56 -10.65 -4.48
C ARG A 73 10.91 -9.74 -3.42
N ILE A 74 11.62 -9.42 -2.34
CA ILE A 74 11.11 -8.50 -1.32
C ILE A 74 10.99 -7.08 -1.88
N CYS A 75 11.94 -6.64 -2.70
CA CYS A 75 11.88 -5.33 -3.36
C CYS A 75 10.75 -5.26 -4.39
N GLU A 76 10.48 -6.33 -5.13
CA GLU A 76 9.32 -6.43 -6.03
C GLU A 76 8.00 -6.24 -5.30
N ARG A 77 7.84 -6.90 -4.16
CA ARG A 77 6.62 -6.78 -3.35
C ARG A 77 6.45 -5.36 -2.81
N LEU A 78 7.54 -4.71 -2.43
CA LEU A 78 7.52 -3.34 -1.94
C LEU A 78 7.17 -2.35 -3.06
N TYR A 79 7.80 -2.52 -4.23
CA TYR A 79 7.49 -1.74 -5.42
C TYR A 79 6.04 -1.92 -5.87
N SER A 80 5.53 -3.16 -5.89
CA SER A 80 4.13 -3.44 -6.23
C SER A 80 3.15 -2.73 -5.30
N ALA A 81 3.43 -2.73 -3.99
CA ALA A 81 2.61 -2.01 -3.01
C ALA A 81 2.64 -0.49 -3.24
N TYR A 82 3.83 0.07 -3.44
CA TYR A 82 4.03 1.49 -3.78
C TYR A 82 3.29 1.89 -5.07
N HIS A 83 3.46 1.11 -6.14
CA HIS A 83 2.86 1.41 -7.44
C HIS A 83 1.33 1.34 -7.39
N ARG A 84 0.77 0.35 -6.70
CA ARG A 84 -0.68 0.16 -6.57
C ARG A 84 -1.36 1.31 -5.81
N ILE A 85 -0.66 1.98 -4.91
CA ILE A 85 -1.21 3.10 -4.15
C ILE A 85 -1.23 4.40 -5.00
N GLY A 86 -0.42 4.48 -6.06
CA GLY A 86 -0.36 5.65 -6.96
C GLY A 86 1.03 6.27 -7.01
N GLY A 87 2.08 5.45 -6.91
CA GLY A 87 3.46 5.90 -6.87
C GLY A 87 3.88 6.85 -8.01
N ASN A 88 4.73 7.79 -7.64
CA ASN A 88 5.29 8.91 -8.40
C ASN A 88 6.40 8.54 -9.42
N GLY A 89 6.43 7.30 -9.94
CA GLY A 89 7.32 6.85 -11.03
C GLY A 89 8.82 6.71 -10.69
N TYR A 90 9.34 7.43 -9.69
CA TYR A 90 10.74 7.36 -9.26
C TYR A 90 11.15 5.99 -8.72
N GLY A 91 10.24 5.25 -8.08
CA GLY A 91 10.52 3.89 -7.59
C GLY A 91 10.75 2.86 -8.70
N THR A 92 10.35 3.15 -9.95
CA THR A 92 10.47 2.22 -11.09
C THR A 92 11.92 2.03 -11.49
N GLN A 93 12.70 3.11 -11.59
CA GLN A 93 14.11 3.03 -11.92
C GLN A 93 14.89 2.22 -10.87
N MET A 94 14.58 2.42 -9.58
CA MET A 94 15.26 1.71 -8.48
C MET A 94 15.02 0.21 -8.54
N ILE A 95 13.80 -0.24 -8.85
CA ILE A 95 13.53 -1.68 -8.95
C ILE A 95 14.21 -2.30 -10.18
N ASP A 96 14.29 -1.56 -11.29
CA ASP A 96 14.99 -2.01 -12.50
C ASP A 96 16.50 -2.17 -12.26
N GLU A 97 17.11 -1.24 -11.54
CA GLU A 97 18.52 -1.33 -11.12
C GLU A 97 18.74 -2.55 -10.20
N ILE A 98 17.84 -2.80 -9.23
CA ILE A 98 17.91 -4.00 -8.37
C ILE A 98 17.75 -5.31 -9.18
N ARG A 99 16.89 -5.32 -10.19
CA ARG A 99 16.70 -6.50 -11.06
C ARG A 99 17.98 -6.84 -11.82
N ALA A 100 18.67 -5.81 -12.32
CA ALA A 100 19.89 -5.94 -13.10
C ALA A 100 21.11 -6.43 -12.29
N LEU A 101 21.09 -6.33 -10.95
CA LEU A 101 22.19 -6.81 -10.11
C LEU A 101 22.40 -8.33 -10.25
N PRO A 102 23.62 -8.85 -10.12
CA PRO A 102 23.89 -10.28 -9.95
C PRO A 102 23.13 -10.90 -8.76
N ALA A 103 22.77 -12.18 -8.88
CA ALA A 103 22.01 -12.92 -7.86
C ALA A 103 22.89 -13.56 -6.77
N TYR A 104 24.20 -13.66 -7.01
CA TYR A 104 25.19 -14.30 -6.14
C TYR A 104 26.38 -13.37 -5.93
N ALA A 105 27.11 -13.58 -4.84
CA ALA A 105 28.36 -12.85 -4.60
C ALA A 105 29.42 -13.31 -5.62
N PRO A 106 30.34 -12.44 -6.06
CA PRO A 106 31.39 -12.79 -7.03
C PRO A 106 32.31 -13.94 -6.61
N ASP A 107 32.32 -14.31 -5.32
CA ASP A 107 33.21 -15.31 -4.75
C ASP A 107 32.54 -16.69 -4.51
N ASP A 108 31.21 -16.81 -4.68
CA ASP A 108 30.49 -18.08 -4.45
C ASP A 108 30.56 -19.03 -5.66
N ASP A 109 30.92 -18.53 -6.85
CA ASP A 109 30.97 -19.31 -8.10
C ASP A 109 32.26 -20.16 -8.24
N GLN A 110 33.28 -19.97 -7.39
CA GLN A 110 34.57 -20.69 -7.49
C GLN A 110 34.61 -22.04 -6.75
N ASN A 111 33.57 -22.41 -6.01
CA ASN A 111 33.56 -23.65 -5.21
C ASN A 111 32.75 -24.79 -5.83
N ALA A 112 32.04 -24.56 -6.94
CA ALA A 112 31.27 -25.60 -7.64
C ALA A 112 32.11 -26.41 -8.64
N ASP A 113 33.24 -25.87 -9.12
CA ASP A 113 34.08 -26.53 -10.14
C ASP A 113 35.21 -27.40 -9.54
N ASN A 114 35.45 -27.35 -8.22
CA ASN A 114 36.56 -28.07 -7.58
C ASN A 114 36.22 -29.50 -7.10
N ASP A 115 34.94 -29.88 -7.06
CA ASP A 115 34.51 -31.20 -6.53
C ASP A 115 34.59 -32.32 -7.58
N ASP A 116 34.59 -31.99 -8.88
CA ASP A 116 34.63 -32.97 -9.97
C ASP A 116 36.07 -33.48 -10.30
N SER A 117 37.07 -33.01 -9.56
CA SER A 117 38.48 -33.43 -9.73
C SER A 117 39.01 -34.41 -8.66
N ILE A 118 38.18 -34.80 -7.69
CA ILE A 118 38.56 -35.70 -6.58
C ILE A 118 37.90 -37.08 -6.73
N VAL A 119 37.74 -37.61 -7.95
CA VAL A 119 37.45 -39.04 -8.16
C VAL A 119 38.14 -39.56 -9.41
N THR A 120 39.46 -39.61 -9.42
CA THR A 120 40.19 -40.60 -10.24
C THR A 120 41.55 -40.88 -9.60
N ASP A 121 41.58 -41.88 -8.72
CA ASP A 121 42.75 -42.77 -8.53
C ASP A 121 42.22 -44.15 -8.10
#